data_AF-A0A1F9A7T6-F1
#
_entry.id   AF-A0A1F9A7T6-F1
#
_cell.length_a   1.000
_cell.length_b   1.000
_cell.length_c   1.000
_cell.angle_alpha   90.00
_cell.angle_beta   90.00
_cell.angle_gamma   90.00
#
_symmetry.space_group_name_H-M   'P 1'
#
loop_
_entity.id
_entity.type
_entity.pdbx_description
1 polymer ?
#
loop_
_entity_poly.entity_id
_entity_poly.type
_entity_poly.pdbx_seq_one_letter_code
_entity_poly.pdbx_strand_id
1 'polypeptide(L)'
;MGDSAIHLLEIYRACNLEITEEFKGCPDHIVMELEFLFYLYQSATDIEIKTFIEDHMDWIPLLKEEFKRFHPHPFYVSTLEVLDLFLNRERERLEVEDNGKKKIH
;
A
#
# COMPACT_ATOMS: atom_id res chain seq x y z
N MET A 1 8.34 -15.00 -9.16
CA MET A 1 7.90 -13.79 -8.42
C MET A 1 8.54 -12.61 -9.10
N GLY A 2 7.79 -11.51 -9.29
CA GLY A 2 8.35 -10.27 -9.81
C GLY A 2 9.19 -9.55 -8.74
N ASP A 3 9.81 -8.44 -9.13
CA ASP A 3 10.72 -7.70 -8.23
C ASP A 3 9.99 -7.11 -7.02
N SER A 4 8.77 -6.59 -7.18
CA SER A 4 7.93 -6.08 -6.06
C SER A 4 7.66 -7.17 -5.02
N ALA A 5 7.25 -8.36 -5.46
CA ALA A 5 7.02 -9.52 -4.60
C ALA A 5 8.27 -9.92 -3.81
N ILE A 6 9.43 -9.93 -4.46
CA ILE A 6 10.70 -10.26 -3.79
C ILE A 6 11.03 -9.19 -2.74
N HIS A 7 10.87 -7.91 -3.07
CA HIS A 7 11.14 -6.80 -2.17
C HIS A 7 10.22 -6.83 -0.93
N LEU A 8 8.91 -7.02 -1.11
CA LEU A 8 7.96 -7.12 0.02
C LEU A 8 8.27 -8.30 0.93
N LEU A 9 8.63 -9.45 0.35
CA LEU A 9 9.03 -10.62 1.14
C LEU A 9 10.27 -10.32 2.03
N GLU A 10 11.23 -9.55 1.52
CA GLU A 10 12.39 -9.13 2.30
C GLU A 10 12.02 -8.14 3.40
N ILE A 11 11.14 -7.18 3.12
CA ILE A 11 10.62 -6.22 4.11
C ILE A 11 9.89 -6.95 5.24
N TYR A 12 8.96 -7.87 4.93
CA TYR A 12 8.23 -8.62 5.95
C TYR A 12 9.17 -9.41 6.85
N ARG A 13 10.20 -10.06 6.28
CA ARG A 13 11.23 -10.78 7.04
C ARG A 13 12.04 -9.84 7.92
N ALA A 14 12.40 -8.65 7.44
CA ALA A 14 13.11 -7.64 8.20
C ALA A 14 12.29 -7.12 9.40
N CYS A 15 10.96 -7.12 9.28
CA CYS A 15 10.02 -6.82 10.36
C CYS A 15 9.71 -8.04 11.25
N ASN A 16 10.40 -9.18 11.09
CA ASN A 16 10.11 -10.43 11.79
C ASN A 16 8.66 -10.94 11.60
N LEU A 17 8.04 -10.62 10.47
CA LEU A 17 6.71 -11.10 10.10
C LEU A 17 6.81 -12.37 9.26
N GLU A 18 5.89 -13.30 9.52
CA GLU A 18 5.73 -14.52 8.72
C GLU A 18 4.55 -14.37 7.78
N ILE A 19 4.72 -14.79 6.53
CA ILE A 19 3.63 -14.85 5.54
C ILE A 19 2.97 -16.21 5.65
N THR A 20 1.64 -16.24 5.63
CA THR A 20 0.87 -17.48 5.61
C THR A 20 1.16 -18.29 4.34
N GLU A 21 0.96 -19.62 4.39
CA GLU A 21 1.20 -20.51 3.24
C GLU A 21 0.44 -20.07 1.98
N GLU A 22 -0.75 -19.49 2.15
CA GLU A 22 -1.61 -19.01 1.05
C GLU A 22 -0.93 -17.93 0.20
N PHE A 23 -0.17 -17.02 0.82
CA PHE A 23 0.46 -15.88 0.14
C PHE A 23 1.96 -16.08 -0.13
N LYS A 24 2.53 -17.24 0.20
CA LYS A 24 3.96 -17.51 -0.07
C LYS A 24 4.35 -17.32 -1.54
N GLY A 25 3.41 -17.53 -2.47
CA GLY A 25 3.61 -17.35 -3.91
C GLY A 25 3.42 -15.90 -4.42
N CYS A 26 2.74 -15.07 -3.63
CA CYS A 26 2.29 -13.72 -3.98
C CYS A 26 2.32 -12.80 -2.75
N PRO A 27 3.51 -12.51 -2.21
CA PRO A 27 3.67 -11.59 -1.08
C PRO A 27 3.21 -10.16 -1.40
N ASP A 28 3.12 -9.80 -2.68
CA ASP A 28 2.56 -8.57 -3.24
C ASP A 28 1.04 -8.62 -3.46
N HIS A 29 0.35 -9.57 -2.84
CA HIS A 29 -1.10 -9.58 -2.89
C HIS A 29 -1.67 -8.37 -2.13
N ILE A 30 -2.65 -7.67 -2.71
CA ILE A 30 -3.24 -6.45 -2.12
C ILE A 30 -3.68 -6.60 -0.66
N VAL A 31 -4.13 -7.79 -0.27
CA VAL A 31 -4.47 -8.08 1.14
C VAL A 31 -3.25 -7.99 2.04
N MET A 32 -2.11 -8.56 1.63
CA MET A 32 -0.84 -8.50 2.38
C MET A 32 -0.31 -7.07 2.47
N GLU A 33 -0.38 -6.30 1.39
CA GLU A 33 0.03 -4.90 1.38
C GLU A 33 -0.84 -4.05 2.34
N LEU A 34 -2.16 -4.28 2.37
CA LEU A 34 -3.07 -3.59 3.29
C LEU A 34 -2.85 -3.99 4.76
N GLU A 35 -2.63 -5.27 5.03
CA GLU A 35 -2.29 -5.74 6.38
C GLU A 35 -0.96 -5.14 6.85
N PHE A 36 0.04 -5.07 5.97
CA PHE A 36 1.31 -4.47 6.30
C PHE A 36 1.19 -2.96 6.49
N LEU A 37 0.40 -2.26 5.67
CA LEU A 37 0.13 -0.85 5.88
C LEU A 37 -0.54 -0.61 7.25
N PHE A 38 -1.51 -1.44 7.64
CA PHE A 38 -2.09 -1.40 8.98
C PHE A 38 -1.03 -1.61 10.08
N TYR A 39 -0.11 -2.56 9.90
CA TYR A 39 1.01 -2.78 10.81
C TYR A 39 1.91 -1.54 10.92
N LEU A 40 2.26 -0.90 9.80
CA LEU A 40 3.07 0.32 9.78
C LEU A 40 2.41 1.45 10.57
N TYR A 41 1.10 1.65 10.47
CA TYR A 41 0.38 2.67 11.24
C TYR A 41 0.49 2.51 12.77
N GLN A 42 0.87 1.32 13.28
CA GLN A 42 1.01 1.11 14.72
C GLN A 42 2.35 1.59 15.29
N SER A 43 3.41 1.60 14.47
CA SER A 43 4.78 1.79 14.99
C SER A 43 5.75 2.52 14.06
N ALA A 44 5.43 2.65 12.78
CA ALA A 44 6.29 3.30 11.81
C ALA A 44 6.11 4.82 11.80
N THR A 45 7.10 5.52 11.28
CA THR A 45 7.05 6.96 11.06
C THR A 45 6.22 7.31 9.82
N ASP A 46 5.72 8.54 9.77
CA ASP A 46 5.01 9.07 8.58
C ASP A 46 5.85 8.94 7.29
N ILE A 47 7.18 9.05 7.41
CA ILE A 47 8.10 8.91 6.26
C ILE A 47 8.08 7.48 5.75
N GLU A 48 8.19 6.49 6.63
CA GLU A 48 8.15 5.07 6.25
C GLU A 48 6.80 4.67 5.66
N ILE A 49 5.70 5.17 6.24
CA ILE A 49 4.34 4.95 5.71
C ILE A 49 4.20 5.57 4.32
N LYS A 50 4.70 6.80 4.14
CA LYS A 50 4.69 7.48 2.84
C LYS A 50 5.49 6.70 1.80
N THR A 51 6.73 6.33 2.12
CA THR A 51 7.59 5.53 1.23
C THR A 51 6.89 4.24 0.82
N PHE A 52 6.26 3.54 1.76
CA PHE A 52 5.54 2.30 1.44
C PHE A 52 4.37 2.54 0.47
N ILE A 53 3.55 3.57 0.70
CA ILE A 53 2.40 3.90 -0.17
C ILE A 53 2.87 4.32 -1.59
N GLU A 54 4.02 4.96 -1.69
CA GLU A 54 4.62 5.40 -2.96
C GLU A 54 5.29 4.24 -3.71
N ASP A 55 6.00 3.36 -3.01
CA ASP A 55 6.80 2.29 -3.65
C ASP A 55 5.99 1.01 -3.92
N HIS A 56 4.95 0.75 -3.13
CA HIS A 56 4.22 -0.52 -3.16
C HIS A 56 2.72 -0.40 -3.43
N MET A 57 2.14 0.81 -3.45
CA MET A 57 0.70 1.00 -3.70
C MET A 57 0.40 2.06 -4.79
N ASP A 58 1.38 2.43 -5.60
CA ASP A 58 1.23 3.35 -6.74
C ASP A 58 0.49 2.75 -7.93
N TRP A 59 0.37 1.42 -7.96
CA TRP A 59 -0.28 0.65 -9.02
C TRP A 59 -1.82 0.62 -8.92
N ILE A 60 -2.40 1.02 -7.78
CA ILE A 60 -3.86 0.99 -7.52
C ILE A 60 -4.68 1.81 -8.53
N PRO A 61 -4.28 3.04 -8.94
CA PRO A 61 -4.99 3.78 -9.98
C PRO A 61 -5.02 3.04 -11.32
N LEU A 62 -3.93 2.37 -11.70
CA LEU A 62 -3.86 1.56 -12.91
C LEU A 62 -4.79 0.34 -12.79
N LEU A 63 -4.75 -0.38 -11.66
CA LEU A 63 -5.67 -1.49 -11.40
C LEU A 63 -7.11 -1.03 -11.56
N LYS A 64 -7.51 0.10 -10.97
CA LYS A 64 -8.88 0.63 -11.05
C LYS A 64 -9.33 0.81 -12.50
N GLU A 65 -8.47 1.36 -13.36
CA GLU A 65 -8.78 1.59 -14.77
C GLU A 65 -8.81 0.30 -15.60
N GLU A 66 -7.93 -0.66 -15.32
CA GLU A 66 -7.98 -1.98 -15.95
C GLU A 66 -9.21 -2.78 -15.51
N PHE A 67 -9.53 -2.74 -14.21
CA PHE A 67 -10.61 -3.52 -13.62
C PHE A 67 -11.97 -3.15 -14.19
N LYS A 68 -12.22 -1.86 -14.50
CA LYS A 68 -13.44 -1.39 -15.18
C LYS A 68 -13.69 -2.09 -16.52
N ARG A 69 -12.65 -2.53 -17.22
CA ARG A 69 -12.77 -3.19 -18.55
C ARG A 69 -13.39 -4.58 -18.45
N PHE A 70 -13.32 -5.22 -17.28
CA PHE A 70 -13.80 -6.58 -17.06
C PHE A 70 -15.27 -6.65 -16.62
N HIS A 71 -16.00 -5.53 -16.60
CA HIS A 71 -17.39 -5.44 -16.12
C HIS A 71 -17.61 -6.12 -14.75
N PRO A 72 -16.78 -5.82 -13.74
CA PRO A 72 -16.83 -6.45 -12.43
C PRO A 72 -18.12 -6.10 -11.70
N HIS A 73 -18.47 -6.91 -10.69
CA HIS A 73 -19.61 -6.62 -9.84
C HIS A 73 -19.43 -5.24 -9.16
N PRO A 74 -20.47 -4.39 -9.08
CA PRO A 74 -20.38 -3.01 -8.57
C PRO A 74 -19.74 -2.89 -7.19
N PHE A 75 -19.94 -3.89 -6.32
CA PHE A 75 -19.29 -3.97 -5.01
C PHE A 75 -17.77 -3.78 -5.10
N TYR A 76 -17.09 -4.55 -5.96
CA TYR A 76 -15.63 -4.49 -6.07
C TYR A 76 -15.13 -3.20 -6.73
N VAL A 77 -15.95 -2.61 -7.61
CA VAL A 77 -15.67 -1.27 -8.16
C VAL A 77 -15.65 -0.25 -7.03
N SER A 78 -16.69 -0.23 -6.21
CA SER A 78 -16.78 0.68 -5.06
C SER A 78 -15.68 0.45 -4.04
N THR A 79 -15.26 -0.81 -3.80
CA THR A 79 -14.12 -1.09 -2.92
C THR A 79 -12.82 -0.46 -3.44
N LEU A 80 -12.53 -0.58 -4.73
CA LEU A 80 -11.34 0.04 -5.33
C LEU A 80 -11.43 1.57 -5.34
N GLU A 81 -12.61 2.14 -5.55
CA GLU A 81 -12.81 3.59 -5.48
C GLU A 81 -12.57 4.14 -4.07
N VAL A 82 -13.06 3.44 -3.04
CA VAL A 82 -12.82 3.82 -1.64
C VAL A 82 -11.34 3.68 -1.29
N LEU A 83 -10.68 2.61 -1.73
CA LEU A 83 -9.25 2.41 -1.50
C LEU A 83 -8.41 3.51 -2.16
N ASP A 84 -8.68 3.83 -3.42
CA ASP A 84 -7.98 4.91 -4.14
C ASP A 84 -8.19 6.26 -3.45
N LEU A 85 -9.42 6.56 -3.03
CA LEU A 85 -9.71 7.78 -2.27
C LEU A 85 -8.94 7.83 -0.94
N PHE A 86 -8.86 6.71 -0.22
CA PHE A 86 -8.09 6.59 1.02
C PHE A 86 -6.61 6.88 0.78
N LEU A 87 -5.99 6.21 -0.20
CA LEU A 87 -4.56 6.39 -0.48
C LEU A 87 -4.23 7.82 -0.91
N ASN A 88 -5.11 8.46 -1.70
CA ASN A 88 -4.91 9.86 -2.10
C ASN A 88 -4.99 10.81 -0.89
N ARG A 89 -5.94 10.61 0.02
CA ARG A 89 -6.03 11.42 1.25
C ARG A 89 -4.83 11.20 2.16
N GLU A 90 -4.33 9.98 2.27
CA GLU A 90 -3.14 9.69 3.08
C GLU A 90 -1.89 10.35 2.49
N ARG A 91 -1.72 10.33 1.16
CA ARG A 91 -0.63 11.07 0.50
C ARG A 91 -0.68 12.56 0.83
N GLU A 92 -1.86 13.19 0.68
CA GLU A 92 -2.05 14.60 1.02
C GLU A 92 -1.72 14.90 2.50
N ARG A 93 -2.18 14.06 3.43
CA ARG A 93 -1.88 14.20 4.86
C ARG A 93 -0.38 14.14 5.14
N LEU A 94 0.29 13.15 4.57
CA LEU A 94 1.72 12.88 4.78
C LEU A 94 2.61 13.97 4.15
N GLU A 95 2.19 14.57 3.03
CA GLU A 95 2.88 15.72 2.42
C GLU A 95 2.81 17.00 3.27
N VAL A 96 1.67 17.27 3.89
CA VAL A 96 1.50 18.44 4.76
C VAL A 96 2.38 18.34 6.00
N GLU A 97 2.48 17.14 6.58
CA GLU A 97 3.30 16.88 7.77
C GLU A 97 4.81 16.95 7.48
N ASP A 98 5.28 16.45 6.33
CA ASP A 98 6.68 16.59 5.89
C ASP A 98 7.07 18.07 5.69
N ASN A 99 6.20 18.84 5.03
CA ASN A 99 6.43 20.27 4.80
C ASN A 99 6.33 21.12 6.08
N GLY A 100 5.53 20.68 7.07
CA GLY A 100 5.46 21.29 8.39
C GLY A 100 6.75 21.10 9.20
N LYS A 101 7.39 19.93 9.10
CA LYS A 101 8.67 19.61 9.75
C LYS A 101 9.85 20.37 9.10
N LYS A 102 9.81 20.65 7.79
CA LYS A 102 10.87 21.39 7.06
C LYS A 102 10.92 22.90 7.30
N LYS A 103 9.93 23.50 7.99
CA LYS A 103 9.84 24.97 8.20
C LYS A 103 10.53 25.50 9.47
N ILE A 104 11.31 24.69 10.17
CA ILE A 104 12.08 25.13 11.35
C ILE A 104 13.58 25.04 11.00
N HIS A 105 14.09 26.02 10.27
CA HIS A 105 15.51 26.37 10.23
C HIS A 105 15.70 27.84 9.87
#